data_AF-A0A4Q5PAB4-F1
#
_entry.id   AF-A0A4Q5PAB4-F1
#
_cell.length_a   1.000
_cell.length_b   1.000
_cell.length_c   1.000
_cell.angle_alpha   90.00
_cell.angle_beta   90.00
_cell.angle_gamma   90.00
#
_symmetry.space_group_name_H-M   'P 1'
#
loop_
_entity.id
_entity.type
_entity.pdbx_description
1 polymer ?
#
loop_
_entity_poly.entity_id
_entity_poly.type
_entity_poly.pdbx_seq_one_letter_code
_entity_poly.pdbx_strand_id
1 'polypeptide(L)' 'MKSVLLLALAAALLTGCIAVPYDNGRYYRPSHSGYYGNYGDRDRDGVPDNVDRRPGNPRRY' A
#
# COMPACT_ATOMS: atom_id res chain seq x y z
N MET A 1 -37.87 24.39 -0.83
CA MET A 1 -37.69 22.95 -1.12
C MET A 1 -36.65 22.66 -2.21
N LYS A 2 -36.62 23.38 -3.35
CA LYS A 2 -35.59 23.18 -4.42
C LYS A 2 -34.16 23.51 -3.96
N SER A 3 -33.99 24.56 -3.18
CA SER A 3 -32.69 24.95 -2.59
C SER A 3 -32.14 23.90 -1.60
N VAL A 4 -33.02 23.28 -0.83
CA VAL A 4 -32.66 22.17 0.08
C VAL A 4 -32.17 20.95 -0.72
N LEU A 5 -32.81 20.67 -1.85
CA LEU A 5 -32.42 19.58 -2.75
C LEU A 5 -31.02 19.82 -3.36
N LEU A 6 -30.74 21.07 -3.77
CA LEU A 6 -29.43 21.45 -4.31
C LEU A 6 -28.31 21.34 -3.27
N LEU A 7 -28.59 21.75 -2.03
CA LEU A 7 -27.64 21.65 -0.92
C LEU A 7 -27.31 20.20 -0.56
N ALA A 8 -28.31 19.31 -0.53
CA ALA A 8 -28.10 17.90 -0.26
C ALA A 8 -27.25 17.20 -1.35
N LEU A 9 -27.47 17.57 -2.62
CA LEU A 9 -26.75 17.00 -3.75
C LEU A 9 -25.29 17.49 -3.78
N ALA A 10 -25.05 18.76 -3.46
CA ALA A 10 -23.70 19.29 -3.30
C ALA A 10 -22.94 18.59 -2.15
N ALA A 11 -23.60 18.40 -1.00
CA ALA A 11 -22.99 17.73 0.15
C ALA A 11 -22.56 16.29 -0.18
N ALA A 12 -23.40 15.51 -0.87
CA ALA A 12 -23.09 14.12 -1.24
C ALA A 12 -21.90 14.00 -2.22
N LEU A 13 -21.71 14.99 -3.12
CA LEU A 13 -20.55 15.02 -4.01
C LEU A 13 -19.26 15.41 -3.28
N LEU A 14 -19.37 16.24 -2.24
CA LEU A 14 -18.26 16.64 -1.37
C LEU A 14 -17.86 15.54 -0.39
N THR A 15 -18.74 14.58 -0.09
CA THR A 15 -18.40 13.40 0.71
C THR A 15 -17.65 12.37 -0.16
N GLY A 16 -16.40 12.67 -0.51
CA GLY A 16 -15.54 11.71 -1.20
C GLY A 16 -15.29 10.46 -0.35
N CYS A 17 -15.44 9.28 -0.94
CA CYS A 17 -14.98 8.04 -0.32
C CYS A 17 -13.45 8.03 -0.30
N ILE A 18 -12.84 8.19 0.87
CA ILE A 18 -11.41 7.94 1.04
C ILE A 18 -11.22 6.42 0.99
N ALA A 19 -10.80 5.92 -0.17
CA ALA A 19 -10.27 4.58 -0.27
C ALA A 19 -8.90 4.56 0.40
N VAL A 20 -8.89 4.33 1.72
CA VAL A 20 -7.65 3.95 2.41
C VAL A 20 -7.37 2.52 1.98
N PRO A 21 -6.22 2.21 1.36
CA PRO A 21 -5.88 0.83 1.05
C PRO A 21 -5.85 0.06 2.37
N TYR A 22 -6.83 -0.82 2.55
CA TYR A 22 -6.82 -1.76 3.66
C TYR A 22 -5.85 -2.87 3.25
N ASP A 23 -4.71 -2.93 3.91
CA ASP A 23 -3.70 -3.96 3.70
C ASP A 23 -4.28 -5.31 4.13
N ASN A 24 -5.01 -5.96 3.22
CA ASN A 24 -5.58 -7.28 3.42
C ASN A 24 -4.51 -8.32 3.09
N GLY A 25 -3.80 -8.73 4.13
CA GLY A 25 -3.44 -10.14 4.26
C GLY A 25 -2.26 -10.63 3.43
N ARG A 26 -1.24 -9.79 3.20
CA ARG A 26 0.11 -10.34 3.02
C ARG A 26 0.97 -9.82 4.14
N TYR A 27 1.67 -10.74 4.81
CA TYR A 27 2.71 -10.45 5.78
C TYR A 27 3.89 -9.70 5.15
N TYR A 28 3.64 -8.56 4.52
CA TYR A 28 4.67 -7.60 4.23
C TYR A 28 4.84 -6.78 5.49
N ARG A 29 5.63 -7.38 6.38
CA ARG A 29 6.13 -6.76 7.60
C ARG A 29 6.51 -5.33 7.21
N PRO A 30 5.93 -4.30 7.83
CA PRO A 30 6.27 -2.93 7.48
C PRO A 30 7.74 -2.77 7.83
N SER A 31 8.60 -2.76 6.81
CA SER A 31 9.95 -2.25 6.94
C SER A 31 9.81 -0.76 7.20
N HIS A 32 9.57 -0.48 8.47
CA HIS A 32 9.61 0.81 9.10
C HIS A 32 11.04 1.34 8.95
N SER A 33 11.38 1.87 7.78
CA SER A 33 12.48 2.83 7.61
C SER A 33 12.65 3.13 6.12
N GLY A 34 11.98 4.19 5.68
CA GLY A 34 12.11 4.75 4.34
C GLY A 34 13.46 5.39 4.02
N TYR A 35 14.59 4.90 4.54
CA TYR A 35 15.92 5.38 4.15
C TYR A 35 17.04 4.32 4.20
N TYR A 36 16.79 3.10 4.70
CA TYR A 36 17.85 2.10 4.96
C TYR A 36 17.61 0.70 4.38
N GLY A 37 16.47 0.46 3.71
CA GLY A 37 16.06 -0.90 3.29
C GLY A 37 16.66 -1.42 1.97
N ASN A 38 17.44 -0.62 1.24
CA ASN A 38 17.94 -1.02 -0.10
C ASN A 38 19.28 -1.77 -0.09
N TYR A 39 19.93 -1.94 1.08
CA TYR A 39 21.26 -2.53 1.16
C TYR A 39 21.29 -4.07 1.12
N GLY A 40 20.16 -4.75 0.94
CA GLY A 40 20.14 -6.21 0.93
C GLY A 40 18.82 -6.83 0.53
N ASP A 41 18.13 -6.29 -0.47
CA ASP A 41 17.04 -6.98 -1.18
C ASP A 41 17.29 -6.73 -2.68
N ARG A 42 18.21 -7.53 -3.23
CA ARG A 42 18.79 -7.30 -4.56
C ARG A 42 17.77 -7.46 -5.69
N ASP A 43 16.84 -8.40 -5.53
CA ASP A 43 15.82 -8.70 -6.52
C ASP A 43 14.45 -8.08 -6.21
N ARG A 44 14.32 -7.39 -5.07
CA ARG A 44 13.16 -6.60 -4.66
C ARG A 44 11.91 -7.46 -4.49
N ASP A 45 12.09 -8.70 -4.04
CA ASP A 45 11.01 -9.64 -3.80
C ASP A 45 10.39 -9.50 -2.39
N GLY A 46 11.00 -8.66 -1.56
CA GLY A 46 10.54 -8.36 -0.20
C GLY A 46 11.19 -9.15 0.91
N VAL A 47 12.18 -9.97 0.58
CA VAL A 47 12.93 -10.73 1.55
C VAL A 47 14.39 -10.35 1.48
N PRO A 48 14.98 -10.00 2.64
CA PRO A 48 16.39 -9.65 2.66
C PRO A 48 17.32 -10.79 2.18
N ASP A 49 18.37 -10.46 1.43
CA ASP A 49 19.38 -11.34 0.85
C ASP A 49 20.00 -12.32 1.87
N ASN A 50 20.06 -11.94 3.15
CA ASN A 50 20.63 -12.77 4.22
C ASN A 50 19.68 -13.90 4.69
N VAL A 51 18.39 -13.78 4.41
CA VAL A 51 17.37 -14.80 4.72
C VAL A 51 16.76 -15.42 3.47
N ASP A 52 17.01 -14.82 2.30
CA ASP A 52 16.63 -15.40 1.02
C ASP A 52 17.59 -16.52 0.59
N ARG A 53 17.00 -17.62 0.14
CA ARG A 53 17.72 -18.77 -0.42
C ARG A 53 18.17 -18.52 -1.85
N ARG A 54 17.56 -17.55 -2.55
CA ARG A 54 17.89 -17.20 -3.93
C ARG A 54 17.97 -15.67 -4.14
N PRO A 55 18.97 -14.97 -3.54
CA PRO A 55 19.07 -13.49 -3.50
C PRO A 55 19.22 -12.75 -4.84
N GLY A 56 18.96 -13.39 -5.97
CA GLY A 56 18.99 -12.77 -7.29
C GLY A 56 17.87 -13.28 -8.19
N ASN A 57 16.86 -13.92 -7.61
CA ASN A 57 15.76 -14.49 -8.33
C ASN A 57 14.42 -14.02 -7.71
N PRO A 58 13.79 -12.99 -8.31
CA PRO A 58 12.53 -12.43 -7.79
C PRO A 58 11.35 -13.41 -7.85
N ARG A 59 11.55 -14.56 -8.52
CA ARG A 59 10.57 -15.63 -8.66
C ARG A 59 10.93 -16.78 -7.72
N ARG A 60 10.25 -16.84 -6.58
CA ARG A 60 10.38 -17.88 -5.53
C ARG A 60 9.92 -19.30 -5.93
N TYR A 61 9.92 -19.62 -7.23
CA TYR A 61 9.44 -20.91 -7.76
C TYR A 61 10.58 -21.95 -7.83
#